data_AF-G2G8T5-F1
#
_entry.id   AF-G2G8T5-F1
#
_cell.length_a   1.000
_cell.length_b   1.000
_cell.length_c   1.000
_cell.angle_alpha   90.00
_cell.angle_beta   90.00
_cell.angle_gamma   90.00
#
_symmetry.space_group_name_H-M   'P 1'
#
loop_
_entity.id
_entity.type
_entity.pdbx_description
1 polymer ?
#
loop_
_entity_poly.entity_id
_entity_poly.type
_entity_poly.pdbx_seq_one_letter_code
_entity_poly.pdbx_strand_id
1 'polypeptide(L)'
;MTRRLRYPDAAEELGVEESWLRRHIKALPHSKLGRVVYFTDADLERIDQLHHHEPSTGPLAAAPTPTPSAGAHPLADLRPLPRRGKKLATVS
;
A
#
# COMPACT_ATOMS: atom_id res chain seq x y z
N MET A 1 2.16 28.17 -15.44
CA MET A 1 0.99 29.00 -15.08
C MET A 1 0.38 28.39 -13.85
N THR A 2 0.15 29.15 -12.77
CA THR A 2 -0.36 28.59 -11.50
C THR A 2 -1.88 28.59 -11.54
N ARG A 3 -2.49 27.41 -11.64
CA ARG A 3 -3.94 27.26 -11.56
C ARG A 3 -4.37 27.31 -10.09
N ARG A 4 -5.61 27.74 -9.86
CA ARG A 4 -6.21 27.83 -8.52
C ARG A 4 -7.52 27.08 -8.54
N LEU A 5 -7.52 25.91 -7.94
CA LEU A 5 -8.61 24.95 -7.99
C LEU A 5 -9.35 24.95 -6.66
N ARG A 6 -10.67 24.85 -6.70
CA ARG A 6 -11.47 24.71 -5.49
C ARG A 6 -11.62 23.23 -5.16
N TYR A 7 -12.25 22.94 -4.03
CA TYR A 7 -12.50 21.57 -3.56
C TYR A 7 -12.98 20.58 -4.64
N PRO A 8 -14.02 20.86 -5.46
CA PRO A 8 -14.47 19.90 -6.47
C PRO A 8 -13.40 19.65 -7.54
N ASP A 9 -12.81 20.73 -8.09
CA ASP A 9 -11.83 20.60 -9.17
C ASP A 9 -10.54 19.92 -8.69
N ALA A 10 -10.09 20.23 -7.47
CA ALA A 10 -8.91 19.63 -6.86
C ALA A 10 -9.14 18.14 -6.53
N ALA A 11 -10.35 17.78 -6.11
CA ALA A 11 -10.72 16.39 -5.84
C ALA A 11 -10.74 15.54 -7.11
N GLU A 12 -11.24 16.08 -8.22
CA GLU A 12 -11.20 15.43 -9.53
C GLU A 12 -9.77 15.22 -10.02
N GLU A 13 -8.89 16.21 -9.84
CA GLU A 13 -7.50 16.13 -10.32
C GLU A 13 -6.64 15.16 -9.48
N LEU A 14 -6.85 15.13 -8.16
CA LEU A 14 -6.20 14.16 -7.27
C LEU A 14 -6.85 12.76 -7.32
N GLY A 15 -8.05 12.62 -7.90
CA GLY A 15 -8.80 11.37 -7.90
C GLY A 15 -9.30 10.93 -6.51
N VAL A 16 -9.56 11.89 -5.62
CA VAL A 16 -9.97 11.64 -4.22
C VAL A 16 -11.38 12.18 -3.94
N GLU A 17 -11.99 11.74 -2.83
CA GLU A 17 -13.29 12.24 -2.41
C GLU A 17 -13.19 13.69 -1.87
N GLU A 18 -14.10 14.58 -2.26
CA GLU A 18 -14.15 15.96 -1.75
C GLU A 18 -14.24 16.00 -0.20
N SER A 19 -15.03 15.09 0.38
CA SER A 19 -15.17 14.96 1.83
C SER A 19 -13.84 14.64 2.52
N TRP A 20 -12.95 13.89 1.86
CA TRP A 20 -11.62 13.60 2.38
C TRP A 20 -10.76 14.86 2.40
N LEU A 21 -10.76 15.62 1.31
CA LEU A 21 -10.02 16.90 1.19
C LEU A 21 -10.46 17.90 2.27
N ARG A 22 -11.78 18.04 2.48
CA ARG A 22 -12.36 18.93 3.51
C ARG A 22 -11.98 18.50 4.93
N ARG A 23 -11.92 17.19 5.20
CA ARG A 23 -11.51 16.64 6.51
C ARG A 23 -10.03 16.84 6.78
N HIS A 24 -9.19 16.71 5.75
CA HIS A 24 -7.73 16.77 5.88
C HIS A 24 -7.14 18.16 5.63
N ILE A 25 -7.97 19.19 5.39
CA ILE A 25 -7.50 20.54 5.05
C ILE A 25 -6.51 21.14 6.07
N LYS A 26 -6.60 20.76 7.34
CA LYS A 26 -5.68 21.24 8.39
C LYS A 26 -4.25 20.71 8.24
N ALA A 27 -4.07 19.57 7.59
CA ALA A 27 -2.78 18.91 7.42
C ALA A 27 -2.20 19.07 6.00
N LEU A 28 -3.03 19.37 5.01
CA LEU A 28 -2.62 19.50 3.61
C LEU A 28 -2.14 20.93 3.30
N PRO A 29 -1.16 21.09 2.39
CA PRO A 29 -0.80 22.40 1.86
C PRO A 29 -1.99 22.99 1.09
N HIS A 30 -2.39 24.20 1.46
CA HIS A 30 -3.50 24.90 0.83
C HIS A 30 -3.29 26.42 0.91
N SER A 31 -3.91 27.13 -0.02
CA SER A 31 -3.95 28.58 -0.03
C SER A 31 -5.35 29.06 0.37
N LYS A 32 -5.42 29.98 1.33
CA LYS A 32 -6.69 30.57 1.77
C LYS A 32 -6.78 32.02 1.31
N LEU A 33 -7.85 32.33 0.57
CA LEU A 33 -8.17 33.69 0.16
C LEU A 33 -9.56 34.05 0.69
N GLY A 34 -9.58 34.80 1.79
CA GLY A 34 -10.79 35.14 2.52
C GLY A 34 -11.45 33.89 3.13
N ARG A 35 -12.70 33.62 2.74
CA ARG A 35 -13.44 32.41 3.15
C ARG A 35 -13.25 31.21 2.22
N VAL A 36 -12.57 31.41 1.10
CA VAL A 36 -12.42 30.38 0.07
C VAL A 36 -11.02 29.77 0.16
N VAL A 37 -10.96 28.45 0.05
CA VAL A 37 -9.74 27.67 0.00
C VAL A 37 -9.49 27.27 -1.45
N TYR A 38 -8.24 27.42 -1.88
CA TYR A 38 -7.77 27.06 -3.21
C TYR A 38 -6.52 26.20 -3.10
N PHE A 39 -6.38 25.29 -4.06
CA PHE A 39 -5.21 24.46 -4.26
C PHE A 39 -4.50 24.93 -5.52
N THR A 40 -3.19 25.11 -5.42
CA THR A 40 -2.35 25.33 -6.60
C THR A 40 -1.78 24.02 -7.09
N ASP A 41 -1.31 23.99 -8.34
CA ASP A 41 -0.66 22.79 -8.91
C ASP A 41 0.48 22.29 -8.00
N ALA A 42 1.27 23.21 -7.43
CA ALA A 42 2.34 22.89 -6.49
C ALA A 42 1.84 22.34 -5.14
N ASP A 43 0.63 22.70 -4.71
CA ASP A 43 0.02 22.12 -3.52
C ASP A 43 -0.44 20.69 -3.81
N LEU A 44 -1.03 20.44 -4.99
CA LEU A 44 -1.46 19.11 -5.41
C LEU A 44 -0.27 18.14 -5.53
N GLU A 45 0.84 18.57 -6.14
CA GLU A 45 2.06 17.77 -6.22
C GLU A 45 2.62 17.40 -4.84
N ARG A 46 2.59 18.31 -3.87
CA ARG A 46 3.00 17.99 -2.49
C ARG A 46 2.03 17.04 -1.81
N ILE A 47 0.72 17.18 -2.06
CA ILE A 47 -0.29 16.28 -1.50
C ILE A 47 -0.04 14.86 -2.00
N ASP A 48 0.21 14.70 -3.30
CA ASP A 48 0.55 13.43 -3.93
C ASP A 48 1.82 12.84 -3.30
N GLN A 49 2.90 13.61 -3.22
CA GLN A 49 4.16 13.17 -2.60
C GLN A 49 3.99 12.74 -1.12
N LEU A 50 3.18 13.45 -0.34
CA LEU A 50 2.93 13.13 1.07
C LEU A 50 2.17 11.81 1.26
N HIS A 51 1.31 11.46 0.32
CA HIS A 51 0.48 10.24 0.38
C HIS A 51 0.99 9.14 -0.56
N HIS A 52 2.12 9.37 -1.22
CA HIS A 52 2.77 8.39 -2.07
C HIS A 52 3.38 7.28 -1.20
N HIS A 53 2.74 6.11 -1.21
CA HIS A 53 3.26 4.92 -0.55
C HIS A 53 3.88 3.99 -1.58
N GLU A 54 5.21 3.87 -1.57
CA GLU A 54 5.89 2.80 -2.30
C GLU A 54 5.68 1.46 -1.58
N PRO A 55 5.16 0.43 -2.26
CA PRO A 55 5.01 -0.90 -1.67
C PRO A 55 6.37 -1.54 -1.46
N SER A 56 7.00 -1.28 -0.31
CA SER A 56 8.29 -1.86 0.06
C SER A 56 8.21 -3.35 0.42
N THR A 57 7.02 -3.88 0.71
CA THR A 57 6.86 -5.28 1.15
C THR A 57 5.71 -5.94 0.41
N GLY A 58 6.03 -6.53 -0.74
CA GLY A 58 5.14 -7.40 -1.50
C GLY A 58 5.95 -8.56 -2.09
N PRO A 59 5.32 -9.69 -2.45
CA PRO A 59 6.01 -10.88 -2.99
C PRO A 59 6.72 -10.63 -4.33
N LEU A 60 6.57 -9.44 -4.92
CA LEU A 60 7.25 -8.97 -6.13
C LEU A 60 8.25 -7.83 -5.88
N ALA A 61 8.46 -7.41 -4.63
CA ALA A 61 9.55 -6.51 -4.28
C ALA A 61 10.84 -7.31 -4.49
N ALA A 62 11.67 -6.88 -5.45
CA ALA A 62 12.91 -7.55 -5.81
C ALA A 62 13.79 -7.74 -4.57
N ALA A 63 13.73 -8.94 -3.99
CA ALA A 63 14.61 -9.32 -2.91
C ALA A 63 16.05 -9.26 -3.45
N PRO A 64 17.03 -8.74 -2.69
CA PRO A 64 18.42 -9.01 -2.99
C PRO A 64 18.57 -10.52 -3.02
N THR A 65 18.94 -11.06 -4.17
CA THR A 65 18.99 -12.49 -4.44
C THR A 65 19.76 -13.19 -3.32
N PRO A 66 19.13 -13.96 -2.43
CA PRO A 66 19.90 -14.74 -1.49
C PRO A 66 20.59 -15.82 -2.31
N THR A 67 21.92 -15.81 -2.31
CA THR A 67 22.73 -16.96 -2.74
C THR A 67 22.11 -18.21 -2.13
N PRO A 68 21.73 -19.24 -2.91
CA PRO A 68 21.11 -20.43 -2.36
C PRO A 68 22.18 -21.21 -1.59
N SER A 69 22.34 -20.91 -0.30
CA SER A 69 22.93 -21.86 0.63
C SER A 69 21.92 -22.98 0.77
N ALA A 70 22.28 -24.15 0.26
CA ALA A 70 21.52 -25.39 0.33
C ALA A 70 21.36 -25.87 1.79
N GLY A 71 20.57 -25.13 2.57
CA GLY A 71 20.21 -25.44 3.96
C GLY A 71 18.72 -25.70 4.04
N ALA A 72 18.38 -26.81 4.69
CA ALA A 72 17.05 -27.35 4.98
C ALA A 72 15.90 -26.33 4.99
N HIS A 73 14.84 -26.63 4.23
CA HIS A 73 13.60 -25.87 4.27
C HIS A 73 13.02 -25.84 5.70
N PRO A 74 12.49 -24.71 6.19
CA PRO A 74 12.02 -24.53 7.58
C PRO A 74 10.79 -25.38 7.97
N LEU A 75 10.35 -26.26 7.08
CA LEU A 75 9.25 -27.20 7.27
C LEU A 75 9.71 -28.66 7.09
N ALA A 76 11.01 -28.90 6.90
CA ALA A 76 11.58 -30.24 6.74
C ALA A 76 11.40 -31.11 7.99
N ASP A 77 11.26 -30.48 9.17
CA ASP A 77 11.03 -31.16 10.44
C ASP A 77 9.56 -31.54 10.67
N LEU A 78 8.63 -31.10 9.79
CA LEU A 78 7.23 -31.49 9.89
C LEU A 78 7.04 -32.91 9.35
N ARG A 79 6.97 -33.88 10.27
CA ARG A 79 6.62 -35.26 9.97
C ARG A 79 5.19 -35.33 9.40
N PRO A 80 4.99 -35.80 8.16
CA PRO A 80 3.65 -35.91 7.58
C PRO A 80 2.80 -36.93 8.36
N LEU A 81 1.55 -36.57 8.66
CA LEU A 81 0.61 -37.47 9.33
C LEU A 81 0.31 -38.68 8.43
N PRO A 82 0.23 -39.91 8.99
CA PRO A 82 -0.09 -41.10 8.22
C PRO A 82 -1.51 -41.00 7.65
N ARG A 83 -1.65 -41.26 6.35
CA ARG A 83 -2.95 -41.39 5.68
C ARG A 83 -3.77 -42.48 6.38
N ARG A 84 -4.92 -42.11 6.94
CA ARG A 84 -5.85 -43.03 7.60
C ARG A 84 -6.47 -43.96 6.56
N GLY A 85 -5.86 -45.13 6.36
CA GLY A 85 -6.38 -46.13 5.43
C GLY A 85 -5.36 -47.14 4.91
N LYS A 86 -4.73 -47.92 5.80
CA LYS A 86 -4.15 -49.22 5.39
C LYS A 86 -4.33 -50.22 6.54
N LYS A 87 -5.14 -51.25 6.30
CA LYS A 87 -5.40 -52.35 7.23
C LYS A 87 -4.07 -52.99 7.65
N LEU A 88 -3.90 -53.18 8.96
CA LEU A 88 -2.84 -54.00 9.54
C LEU A 88 -3.10 -55.46 9.17
N ALA A 89 -2.20 -56.06 8.39
CA ALA A 89 -2.12 -57.50 8.27
C ALA A 89 -1.24 -58.00 9.42
N THR A 90 -1.85 -58.68 10.38
CA THR A 90 -1.15 -59.44 11.41
C THR A 90 -0.69 -60.75 10.78
N VAL A 91 0.59 -61.08 10.94
CA VAL A 91 1.13 -62.42 10.76
C VAL A 91 1.71 -62.83 12.11
N SER A 92 1.08 -63.83 12.72
CA SER A 92 1.65 -64.90 13.55
C SER A 92 0.52 -65.78 14.05
#